data_AF-A0A251PYK5-F1
#
_entry.id   AF-A0A251PYK5-F1
#
_cell.length_a   1.000
_cell.length_b   1.000
_cell.length_c   1.000
_cell.angle_alpha   90.00
_cell.angle_beta   90.00
_cell.angle_gamma   90.00
#
_symmetry.space_group_name_H-M   'P 1'
#
loop_
_entity.id
_entity.type
_entity.pdbx_description
1 polymer ?
#
loop_
_entity_poly.entity_id
_entity_poly.type
_entity_poly.pdbx_seq_one_letter_code
_entity_poly.pdbx_strand_id
1 'polypeptide(L)'
;MTKSKEGEDDIDKVLRIPIMKFSYVDLQVATEDFKEELGSGGFGSVINGVMADSTMIAVKQLDNRGQGMTAFLVEIDTIRRLHHFNLVRLIRFCA
;
A
#
# COMPACT_ATOMS: atom_id res chain seq x y z
N MET A 1 -7.79 -10.77 -23.80
CA MET A 1 -7.21 -10.60 -22.44
C MET A 1 -7.76 -9.32 -21.82
N THR A 2 -8.87 -9.39 -21.09
CA THR A 2 -9.39 -8.25 -20.29
C THR A 2 -10.27 -8.81 -19.18
N LYS A 3 -9.67 -9.12 -18.03
CA LYS A 3 -10.38 -9.45 -16.78
C LYS A 3 -9.61 -8.82 -15.62
N SER A 4 -9.71 -7.48 -15.50
CA SER A 4 -9.14 -6.74 -14.37
C SER A 4 -9.91 -5.49 -13.96
N LYS A 5 -10.89 -5.03 -14.76
CA LYS A 5 -11.57 -3.74 -14.51
C LYS A 5 -12.60 -3.76 -13.38
N GLU A 6 -13.31 -4.87 -13.16
CA GLU A 6 -14.47 -4.92 -12.25
C GLU A 6 -14.10 -4.75 -10.76
N GLY A 7 -12.90 -5.14 -10.32
CA GLY A 7 -12.46 -4.97 -8.92
C GLY A 7 -11.79 -3.61 -8.64
N GLU A 8 -11.27 -2.94 -9.67
CA GLU A 8 -10.61 -1.64 -9.53
C GLU A 8 -11.60 -0.49 -9.36
N ASP A 9 -12.70 -0.53 -10.11
CA ASP A 9 -13.74 0.50 -10.08
C ASP A 9 -14.41 0.61 -8.71
N ASP A 10 -14.39 -0.46 -7.91
CA ASP A 10 -15.02 -0.49 -6.59
C ASP A 10 -14.13 0.09 -5.48
N ILE A 11 -12.81 -0.03 -5.56
CA ILE A 11 -11.88 0.58 -4.59
C ILE A 11 -11.92 2.10 -4.72
N ASP A 12 -11.93 2.63 -5.95
CA ASP A 12 -11.98 4.07 -6.19
C ASP A 12 -13.31 4.68 -5.73
N LYS A 13 -14.43 3.94 -5.86
CA LYS A 13 -15.73 4.32 -5.27
C LYS A 13 -15.69 4.36 -3.74
N VAL A 14 -15.06 3.37 -3.11
CA VAL A 14 -14.91 3.31 -1.64
C VAL A 14 -14.06 4.47 -1.14
N LEU A 15 -12.95 4.79 -1.81
CA LEU A 15 -12.02 5.83 -1.39
C LEU A 15 -12.46 7.25 -1.81
N ARG A 16 -13.42 7.38 -2.72
CA ARG A 16 -14.06 8.63 -3.19
C ARG A 16 -13.10 9.65 -3.83
N ILE A 17 -11.83 9.31 -3.99
CA ILE A 17 -10.77 10.11 -4.62
C ILE A 17 -9.77 9.12 -5.26
N PRO A 18 -9.27 9.38 -6.49
CA PRO A 18 -8.22 8.56 -7.07
C PRO A 18 -6.92 8.74 -6.28
N ILE A 19 -6.48 7.69 -5.58
CA ILE A 19 -5.12 7.60 -5.07
C ILE A 19 -4.27 6.94 -6.15
N MET A 20 -3.08 7.47 -6.40
CA MET A 20 -2.14 6.84 -7.32
C MET A 20 -1.75 5.44 -6.81
N LYS A 21 -1.97 4.42 -7.64
CA LYS A 21 -1.57 3.04 -7.35
C LYS A 21 -0.12 2.80 -7.79
N PHE A 22 0.60 1.99 -7.04
CA PHE A 22 1.81 1.32 -7.52
C PHE A 22 1.42 -0.01 -8.15
N SER A 23 2.16 -0.41 -9.19
CA SER A 23 2.17 -1.81 -9.60
C SER A 23 2.96 -2.64 -8.59
N TYR A 24 2.71 -3.95 -8.55
CA TYR A 24 3.51 -4.86 -7.75
C TYR A 24 5.00 -4.81 -8.13
N VAL A 25 5.29 -4.63 -9.42
CA VAL A 25 6.66 -4.50 -9.94
C VAL A 25 7.34 -3.24 -9.41
N ASP A 26 6.63 -2.11 -9.30
CA ASP A 26 7.19 -0.89 -8.71
C ASP A 26 7.62 -1.12 -7.25
N LEU A 27 6.80 -1.85 -6.48
CA LEU A 27 7.13 -2.21 -5.11
C LEU A 27 8.31 -3.17 -5.03
N GLN A 28 8.38 -4.19 -5.91
CA GLN A 28 9.53 -5.09 -5.98
C GLN A 28 10.83 -4.32 -6.25
N VAL A 29 10.83 -3.47 -7.28
CA VAL A 29 12.01 -2.66 -7.63
C VAL A 29 12.40 -1.74 -6.48
N ALA A 30 11.42 -1.05 -5.87
CA ALA A 30 11.71 -0.13 -4.78
C ALA A 30 12.25 -0.84 -3.52
N THR A 31 11.93 -2.11 -3.31
CA THR A 31 12.30 -2.87 -2.10
C THR A 31 13.43 -3.88 -2.31
N GLU A 32 14.09 -3.83 -3.48
CA GLU A 32 15.08 -4.84 -3.91
C GLU A 32 14.55 -6.28 -3.76
N ASP A 33 13.35 -6.55 -4.30
CA ASP A 33 12.63 -7.82 -4.15
C ASP A 33 12.31 -8.17 -2.69
N PHE A 34 11.81 -7.18 -1.94
CA PHE A 34 11.39 -7.31 -0.55
C PHE A 34 12.48 -7.80 0.42
N LYS A 35 13.73 -7.38 0.18
CA LYS A 35 14.92 -7.96 0.82
C LYS A 35 15.13 -7.58 2.28
N GLU A 36 14.80 -6.35 2.67
CA GLU A 36 15.08 -5.84 4.03
C GLU A 36 13.79 -5.62 4.81
N GLU A 37 13.47 -6.54 5.72
CA GLU A 37 12.37 -6.39 6.66
C GLU A 37 12.78 -5.46 7.82
N LEU A 38 12.00 -4.40 8.03
CA LEU A 38 12.13 -3.48 9.17
C LEU A 38 11.39 -3.99 10.41
N GLY A 39 10.38 -4.83 10.22
CA GLY A 39 9.70 -5.54 11.29
C GLY A 39 8.45 -6.28 10.81
N SER A 40 8.00 -7.24 11.61
CA SER A 40 6.81 -8.06 11.33
C SER A 40 5.95 -8.27 12.58
N GLY A 41 4.67 -8.56 12.37
CA GLY A 41 3.72 -8.84 13.44
C GLY A 41 2.36 -9.28 12.91
N GLY A 42 1.35 -9.31 13.79
CA GLY A 42 -0.01 -9.77 13.43
C GLY A 42 -0.73 -8.96 12.35
N PHE A 43 -0.15 -7.83 11.92
CA PHE A 43 -0.67 -6.95 10.87
C PHE A 43 0.15 -7.05 9.56
N GLY A 44 1.07 -8.02 9.47
CA GLY A 44 1.96 -8.23 8.34
C GLY A 44 3.38 -7.72 8.58
N SER A 45 4.13 -7.54 7.49
CA SER A 45 5.54 -7.13 7.48
C SER A 45 5.72 -5.72 6.91
N VAL A 46 6.72 -5.02 7.42
CA VAL A 46 7.16 -3.72 6.91
C VAL A 46 8.53 -3.90 6.29
N ILE A 47 8.65 -3.54 5.02
CA ILE A 47 9.86 -3.68 4.23
C ILE A 47 10.43 -2.30 3.91
N ASN A 48 11.75 -2.16 3.98
CA ASN A 48 12.46 -0.96 3.56
C ASN A 48 12.44 -0.81 2.03
N GLY A 49 12.37 0.42 1.53
CA GLY A 49 12.49 0.67 0.10
C GLY A 49 12.94 2.07 -0.24
N VAL A 50 13.33 2.24 -1.50
CA VAL A 50 13.80 3.50 -2.08
C VAL A 50 13.12 3.71 -3.43
N MET A 51 12.44 4.84 -3.59
CA MET A 51 11.83 5.24 -4.86
C MET A 51 12.89 5.75 -5.86
N ALA A 52 12.51 5.82 -7.15
CA ALA A 52 13.41 6.31 -8.21
C ALA A 52 13.95 7.72 -7.99
N ASP A 53 13.24 8.55 -7.22
CA ASP A 53 13.67 9.90 -6.82
C ASP A 53 14.54 9.91 -5.55
N SER A 54 15.02 8.75 -5.10
CA SER A 54 15.78 8.52 -3.87
C SER A 54 14.98 8.74 -2.57
N THR A 55 13.66 8.88 -2.64
CA THR A 55 12.82 8.95 -1.43
C THR A 55 12.81 7.60 -0.73
N MET A 56 13.24 7.58 0.54
CA MET A 56 13.09 6.41 1.42
C MET A 56 11.61 6.16 1.74
N ILE A 57 11.18 4.92 1.64
CA ILE A 57 9.81 4.48 1.90
C ILE A 57 9.77 3.24 2.80
N ALA A 58 8.64 3.05 3.47
CA ALA A 58 8.31 1.81 4.14
C ALA A 58 7.10 1.18 3.43
N VAL A 59 7.23 -0.07 2.99
CA VAL A 59 6.17 -0.83 2.33
C VAL A 59 5.57 -1.80 3.34
N LYS A 60 4.33 -1.57 3.76
CA LYS A 60 3.60 -2.49 4.65
C LYS A 60 2.85 -3.52 3.81
N GLN A 61 3.28 -4.76 3.87
CA GLN A 61 2.60 -5.91 3.28
C GLN A 61 1.67 -6.52 4.32
N LEU A 62 0.36 -6.55 4.03
CA LEU A 62 -0.63 -7.13 4.94
C LEU A 62 -0.78 -8.63 4.71
N ASP A 63 -0.84 -9.39 5.81
CA ASP A 63 -1.07 -10.83 5.75
C ASP A 63 -2.52 -11.17 5.33
N ASN A 64 -2.67 -12.10 4.40
CA ASN A 64 -3.98 -12.49 3.83
C ASN A 64 -4.81 -13.42 4.75
N ARG A 65 -4.81 -13.17 6.07
CA ARG A 65 -5.56 -13.97 7.04
C ARG A 65 -7.00 -13.45 7.16
N GLY A 66 -7.83 -13.72 6.14
CA GLY A 66 -9.29 -13.65 6.18
C GLY A 66 -9.96 -12.27 6.21
N GLN A 67 -9.31 -11.23 6.75
CA GLN A 67 -9.82 -9.84 6.78
C GLN A 67 -8.89 -8.83 6.08
N GLY A 68 -7.85 -9.31 5.39
CA GLY A 68 -6.77 -8.49 4.84
C GLY A 68 -7.28 -7.34 3.97
N MET A 69 -8.22 -7.59 3.05
CA MET A 69 -8.74 -6.55 2.16
C MET A 69 -9.59 -5.50 2.89
N THR A 70 -10.44 -5.91 3.84
CA THR A 70 -11.23 -4.94 4.61
C THR A 70 -10.34 -4.08 5.50
N ALA A 71 -9.37 -4.69 6.19
CA ALA A 71 -8.40 -3.97 7.00
C ALA A 71 -7.54 -3.02 6.16
N PHE A 72 -7.10 -3.47 4.98
CA PHE A 72 -6.39 -2.67 3.99
C PHE A 72 -7.17 -1.42 3.58
N LEU A 73 -8.43 -1.58 3.17
CA LEU A 73 -9.28 -0.47 2.76
C LEU A 73 -9.51 0.52 3.91
N VAL A 74 -9.74 0.03 5.13
CA VAL A 74 -9.90 0.87 6.32
C VAL A 74 -8.63 1.66 6.62
N GLU A 75 -7.45 1.02 6.55
CA GLU A 75 -6.18 1.67 6.85
C GLU A 75 -5.86 2.75 5.81
N ILE A 76 -6.04 2.45 4.52
CA ILE A 76 -5.87 3.43 3.44
C ILE A 76 -6.81 4.63 3.63
N ASP A 77 -8.09 4.36 3.84
CA ASP A 77 -9.11 5.40 3.92
C ASP A 77 -8.92 6.30 5.16
N THR A 78 -8.42 5.72 6.26
CA THR A 78 -8.10 6.44 7.50
C THR A 78 -6.87 7.32 7.32
N ILE A 79 -5.71 6.77 6.94
CA ILE A 79 -4.46 7.52 6.83
C ILE A 79 -4.58 8.61 5.76
N ARG A 80 -5.26 8.33 4.65
CA ARG A 80 -5.48 9.32 3.58
C ARG A 80 -6.25 10.54 4.05
N ARG A 81 -7.27 10.37 4.91
CA ARG A 81 -8.06 11.50 5.42
C ARG A 81 -7.33 12.30 6.50
N LEU A 82 -6.36 11.68 7.17
CA LEU A 82 -5.62 12.29 8.26
C LEU A 82 -4.28 12.82 7.75
N HIS A 83 -4.28 14.05 7.22
CA HIS A 83 -3.05 14.73 6.84
C HIS A 83 -2.57 15.64 7.97
N HIS A 84 -1.60 15.17 8.74
CA HIS A 84 -1.04 15.91 9.87
C HIS A 84 0.48 15.72 9.95
N PHE A 85 1.21 16.73 10.41
CA PHE A 85 2.68 16.71 10.49
C PHE A 85 3.23 15.54 11.34
N ASN A 86 2.49 15.14 12.37
CA ASN A 86 2.87 14.04 13.28
C ASN A 86 2.31 12.67 12.86
N LEU A 87 1.71 12.55 11.67
CA LEU A 87 1.19 11.28 11.16
C LEU A 87 1.98 10.86 9.93
N VAL A 88 2.10 9.54 9.75
CA VAL A 88 2.70 8.97 8.54
C VAL A 88 1.87 9.35 7.33
N ARG A 89 2.55 9.65 6.22
CA ARG A 89 1.92 9.98 4.95
C ARG A 89 1.83 8.72 4.09
N LEU A 90 0.61 8.31 3.74
CA LEU A 90 0.41 7.33 2.67
C LEU A 90 0.76 7.97 1.32
N ILE A 91 1.74 7.39 0.61
CA ILE A 91 2.18 7.90 -0.70
C ILE A 91 1.32 7.30 -1.80
N ARG A 92 1.26 5.96 -1.85
CA ARG A 92 0.54 5.13 -2.83
C ARG A 92 0.22 3.77 -2.19
N PHE A 93 -0.59 2.97 -2.87
CA PHE A 93 -0.87 1.57 -2.48
C PHE A 93 -0.79 0.63 -3.69
N CYS A 94 -0.67 -0.68 -3.43
CA CYS A 94 -0.84 -1.76 -4.40
C CYS A 94 -1.89 -2.74 -3.83
N ALA A 95 -2.79 -3.24 -4.67
CA ALA A 95 -3.87 -4.16 -4.30
C ALA A 95 -3.99 -5.28 -5.32
#